data_AF-A0A7J8WMZ2-F1
#
_entry.id   AF-A0A7J8WMZ2-F1
#
_cell.length_a   1.000
_cell.length_b   1.000
_cell.length_c   1.000
_cell.angle_alpha   90.00
_cell.angle_beta   90.00
_cell.angle_gamma   90.00
#
_symmetry.space_group_name_H-M   'P 1'
#
loop_
_entity.id
_entity.type
_entity.pdbx_description
1 polymer ?
#
loop_
_entity_poly.entity_id
_entity_poly.type
_entity_poly.pdbx_seq_one_letter_code
_entity_poly.pdbx_strand_id
1 'polypeptide(L)'
;CDYGGGEKERNELGAIRKRWKTLHKNNPDKQRRQGKCPLTPEEVGLMLRALGYGSDVHIYVASGEVYGGEETLRPLKSLFPNFYSKDTIATKEELAPFSSFSSRMAALDFIVCDESDV
;
A
#
# COMPACT_ATOMS: atom_id res chain seq x y z
N CYS A 1 7.73 10.11 7.02
CA CYS A 1 6.29 10.19 6.73
C CYS A 1 5.58 9.36 7.77
N ASP A 2 4.36 9.78 8.09
CA ASP A 2 3.42 9.06 8.94
C ASP A 2 2.19 8.75 8.08
N TYR A 3 1.67 7.53 8.14
CA TYR A 3 0.70 6.91 7.23
C TYR A 3 -0.66 6.65 7.89
N GLY A 4 -0.94 7.31 9.02
CA GLY A 4 -2.24 7.23 9.69
C GLY A 4 -2.35 6.07 10.70
N GLY A 5 -1.29 5.32 10.97
CA GLY A 5 -1.27 4.24 11.96
C GLY A 5 -1.06 4.70 13.41
N GLY A 6 -1.12 6.01 13.65
CA GLY A 6 -1.10 6.61 14.99
C GLY A 6 0.15 6.26 15.80
N GLU A 7 -0.04 5.99 17.09
CA GLU A 7 1.08 5.68 17.99
C GLU A 7 1.76 4.35 17.65
N LYS A 8 0.98 3.34 17.24
CA LYS A 8 1.49 2.02 16.84
C LYS A 8 2.51 2.17 15.71
N GLU A 9 2.14 2.85 14.63
CA GLU A 9 3.05 3.13 13.52
C GLU A 9 4.30 3.88 13.97
N ARG A 10 4.15 4.94 14.76
CA ARG A 10 5.28 5.76 15.22
C ARG A 10 6.29 4.94 16.03
N ASN A 11 5.80 4.02 16.86
CA ASN A 11 6.64 3.13 17.66
C ASN A 11 7.36 2.09 16.79
N GLU A 12 6.63 1.41 15.90
CA GLU A 12 7.19 0.37 15.01
C GLU A 12 8.19 0.95 14.00
N LEU A 13 7.81 1.99 13.26
CA LEU A 13 8.71 2.68 12.34
C LEU A 13 9.87 3.33 13.09
N GLY A 14 9.63 3.84 14.29
CA GLY A 14 10.68 4.35 15.18
C GLY A 14 11.75 3.30 15.48
N ALA A 15 11.34 2.07 15.80
CA ALA A 15 12.26 0.96 16.04
C ALA A 15 13.05 0.57 14.78
N ILE A 16 12.41 0.52 13.61
CA ILE A 16 13.07 0.21 12.34
C ILE A 16 14.08 1.30 11.96
N ARG A 17 13.70 2.58 12.09
CA ARG A 17 14.55 3.74 11.74
C ARG A 17 15.84 3.78 12.54
N LYS A 18 15.86 3.28 13.79
CA LYS A 18 17.08 3.17 14.63
C LYS A 18 18.18 2.32 14.00
N ARG A 19 17.86 1.44 13.03
CA ARG A 19 18.86 0.63 12.31
C ARG A 19 19.78 1.48 11.42
N TRP A 20 19.34 2.68 11.02
CA TRP A 20 20.07 3.58 10.13
C TRP A 20 20.70 4.74 10.92
N LYS A 21 22.00 4.63 11.23
CA LYS A 21 22.73 5.63 12.03
C LYS A 21 22.77 7.02 11.39
N THR A 22 22.71 7.10 10.07
CA THR A 22 22.76 8.34 9.29
C THR A 22 21.36 8.92 8.99
N LEU A 23 20.29 8.26 9.45
CA LEU A 23 18.93 8.72 9.17
C LEU A 23 18.56 9.91 10.06
N HIS A 24 18.55 11.10 9.47
CA HIS A 24 18.12 12.30 10.15
C HIS A 24 16.63 12.27 10.47
N LYS A 25 16.27 12.72 11.68
CA LYS A 25 14.87 12.90 12.07
C LYS A 25 14.30 14.11 11.33
N ASN A 26 13.52 13.84 10.29
CA ASN A 26 12.83 14.86 9.53
C ASN A 26 11.40 15.08 10.06
N ASN A 27 10.90 16.31 9.97
CA ASN A 27 9.49 16.61 10.21
C ASN A 27 8.63 15.94 9.10
N PRO A 28 7.73 14.98 9.45
CA PRO A 28 6.92 14.26 8.47
C PRO A 28 6.06 15.19 7.59
N ASP A 29 5.45 16.22 8.17
CA ASP A 29 4.58 17.16 7.45
C ASP A 29 5.37 17.99 6.45
N LYS A 30 6.60 18.41 6.83
CA LYS A 30 7.49 19.11 5.90
C LYS A 30 7.87 18.22 4.72
N GLN A 31 8.14 16.93 4.94
CA GLN A 31 8.44 16.00 3.85
C GLN A 31 7.24 15.77 2.93
N ARG A 32 6.03 15.66 3.49
CA ARG A 32 4.80 15.50 2.73
C ARG A 32 4.54 16.70 1.82
N ARG A 33 4.65 17.93 2.35
CA ARG A 33 4.51 19.17 1.55
C ARG A 33 5.55 19.29 0.43
N GLN A 34 6.69 18.63 0.57
CA GLN A 34 7.75 18.58 -0.46
C GLN A 34 7.56 17.44 -1.47
N GLY A 35 6.45 16.68 -1.41
CA GLY A 35 6.21 15.54 -2.30
C GLY A 35 7.13 14.34 -2.03
N LYS A 36 7.76 14.26 -0.85
CA LYS A 36 8.68 13.17 -0.49
C LYS A 36 8.01 12.00 0.23
N CYS A 37 6.72 12.13 0.52
CA CYS A 37 5.93 11.06 1.11
C CYS A 37 5.11 10.36 0.03
N PRO A 38 5.02 9.02 0.09
CA PRO A 38 4.03 8.29 -0.70
C PRO A 38 2.63 8.84 -0.46
N LEU A 39 1.78 8.73 -1.48
CA LEU A 39 0.38 9.08 -1.43
C LEU A 39 -0.38 8.13 -0.48
N THR A 40 -1.43 8.64 0.17
CA THR A 40 -2.40 7.81 0.90
C THR A 40 -3.31 7.07 -0.09
N PRO A 41 -4.00 5.99 0.31
CA PRO A 41 -4.96 5.30 -0.57
C PRO A 41 -6.05 6.23 -1.10
N GLU A 42 -6.52 7.19 -0.30
CA GLU A 42 -7.47 8.22 -0.73
C GLU A 42 -6.87 9.14 -1.80
N GLU A 43 -5.65 9.63 -1.58
CA GLU A 43 -4.94 10.48 -2.56
C GLU A 43 -4.70 9.73 -3.89
N VAL A 44 -4.34 8.45 -3.83
CA VAL A 44 -4.21 7.58 -5.01
C VAL A 44 -5.55 7.46 -5.73
N GLY A 45 -6.64 7.20 -5.01
CA GLY A 45 -7.97 7.09 -5.59
C GLY A 45 -8.40 8.38 -6.30
N LEU A 46 -8.22 9.53 -5.65
CA LEU A 46 -8.52 10.83 -6.25
C LEU A 46 -7.64 11.13 -7.47
N MET A 47 -6.36 10.76 -7.43
CA MET A 47 -5.45 10.91 -8.56
C MET A 47 -5.93 10.07 -9.77
N LEU A 48 -6.28 8.81 -9.56
CA LEU A 48 -6.79 7.93 -10.64
C LEU A 48 -8.09 8.50 -11.24
N ARG A 49 -9.00 8.99 -10.41
CA ARG A 49 -10.23 9.67 -10.88
C ARG A 49 -9.91 10.92 -11.70
N ALA A 50 -8.92 11.71 -11.27
CA ALA A 50 -8.49 12.91 -11.99
C ALA A 50 -7.81 12.58 -13.34
N LEU A 51 -7.17 11.42 -13.46
CA LEU A 51 -6.61 10.91 -14.72
C LEU A 51 -7.68 10.37 -15.69
N GLY A 52 -8.93 10.27 -15.25
CA GLY A 52 -10.07 9.85 -16.09
C GLY A 52 -10.49 8.40 -15.93
N TYR A 53 -9.93 7.65 -14.96
CA TYR A 53 -10.34 6.27 -14.72
C TYR A 53 -11.77 6.19 -14.14
N GLY A 54 -12.60 5.37 -14.78
CA GLY A 54 -13.95 5.04 -14.35
C GLY A 54 -13.96 4.20 -13.07
N SER A 55 -15.11 4.16 -12.37
CA SER A 55 -15.25 3.33 -11.16
C SER A 55 -15.33 1.83 -11.47
N ASP A 56 -15.60 1.50 -12.73
CA ASP A 56 -15.64 0.14 -13.27
C ASP A 56 -14.23 -0.47 -13.49
N VAL A 57 -13.17 0.33 -13.41
CA VAL A 57 -11.79 -0.14 -13.51
C VAL A 57 -11.46 -1.12 -12.39
N HIS A 58 -10.78 -2.20 -12.76
CA HIS A 58 -10.25 -3.18 -11.83
C HIS A 58 -8.94 -2.68 -11.24
N ILE A 59 -8.85 -2.59 -9.91
CA ILE A 59 -7.64 -2.21 -9.20
C ILE A 59 -7.07 -3.42 -8.49
N TYR A 60 -5.81 -3.73 -8.78
CA TYR A 60 -5.01 -4.66 -8.00
C TYR A 60 -4.10 -3.90 -7.03
N VAL A 61 -4.15 -4.26 -5.74
CA VAL A 61 -3.30 -3.66 -4.70
C VAL A 61 -2.23 -4.64 -4.25
N ALA A 62 -1.01 -4.38 -4.74
CA ALA A 62 0.22 -5.03 -4.33
C ALA A 62 0.74 -4.47 -2.99
N SER A 63 0.02 -4.72 -1.89
CA SER A 63 0.45 -4.30 -0.55
C SER A 63 0.59 -5.47 0.42
N GLY A 64 1.42 -5.24 1.46
CA GLY A 64 1.34 -5.98 2.70
C GLY A 64 0.22 -5.43 3.60
N GLU A 65 0.30 -5.74 4.89
CA GLU A 65 -0.60 -5.15 5.89
C GLU A 65 -0.45 -3.62 5.92
N VAL A 66 -1.57 -2.93 5.72
CA VAL A 66 -1.66 -1.47 5.76
C VAL A 66 -2.04 -1.03 7.16
N TYR A 67 -1.40 0.03 7.66
CA TYR A 67 -1.81 0.65 8.93
C TYR A 67 -3.28 1.11 8.86
N GLY A 68 -4.08 0.74 9.87
CA GLY A 68 -5.53 0.96 9.87
C GLY A 68 -6.33 -0.01 9.01
N GLY A 69 -5.66 -0.90 8.26
CA GLY A 69 -6.28 -1.99 7.52
C GLY A 69 -7.36 -1.52 6.56
N GLU A 70 -8.53 -2.15 6.66
CA GLU A 70 -9.69 -1.89 5.79
C GLU A 70 -10.21 -0.44 5.91
N GLU A 71 -10.10 0.18 7.08
CA GLU A 71 -10.53 1.57 7.30
C GLU A 71 -9.78 2.55 6.41
N THR A 72 -8.46 2.35 6.28
CA THR A 72 -7.57 3.18 5.46
C THR A 72 -7.77 2.94 3.97
N LEU A 73 -8.17 1.72 3.58
CA LEU A 73 -8.44 1.35 2.18
C LEU A 73 -9.85 1.72 1.72
N ARG A 74 -10.78 1.94 2.65
CA ARG A 74 -12.19 2.24 2.34
C ARG A 74 -12.37 3.37 1.33
N PRO A 75 -11.69 4.54 1.42
CA PRO A 75 -11.89 5.61 0.43
C PRO A 75 -11.47 5.20 -0.99
N LEU A 76 -10.45 4.35 -1.11
CA LEU A 76 -10.03 3.82 -2.41
C LEU A 76 -11.08 2.85 -2.97
N LYS A 77 -11.58 1.93 -2.12
CA LYS A 77 -12.62 0.96 -2.49
C LYS A 77 -13.96 1.61 -2.84
N SER A 78 -14.32 2.75 -2.22
CA SER A 78 -15.54 3.46 -2.57
C SER A 78 -15.47 4.14 -3.94
N LEU A 79 -14.27 4.54 -4.37
CA LEU A 79 -14.03 5.09 -5.70
C LEU A 79 -13.92 4.00 -6.77
N PHE A 80 -13.36 2.83 -6.40
CA PHE A 80 -13.11 1.70 -7.28
C PHE A 80 -13.57 0.39 -6.62
N PRO A 81 -14.85 -0.01 -6.78
CA PRO A 81 -15.41 -1.21 -6.18
C PRO A 81 -14.78 -2.52 -6.66
N ASN A 82 -14.23 -2.55 -7.88
CA ASN A 82 -13.54 -3.72 -8.44
C ASN A 82 -12.11 -3.79 -7.87
N PHE A 83 -12.00 -4.06 -6.57
CA PHE A 83 -10.75 -4.03 -5.82
C PHE A 83 -10.25 -5.44 -5.50
N TYR A 84 -8.99 -5.71 -5.82
CA TYR A 84 -8.37 -7.03 -5.68
C TYR A 84 -6.99 -6.94 -5.02
N SER A 85 -6.61 -8.04 -4.39
CA SER A 85 -5.25 -8.35 -3.94
C SER A 85 -4.98 -9.85 -4.17
N LYS A 86 -3.73 -10.28 -4.02
CA LYS A 86 -3.35 -11.71 -4.07
C LYS A 86 -4.27 -12.60 -3.23
N ASP A 87 -4.68 -12.15 -2.05
CA ASP A 87 -5.53 -12.92 -1.11
C ASP A 87 -6.98 -13.04 -1.59
N THR A 88 -7.41 -12.20 -2.54
CA THR A 88 -8.77 -12.22 -3.12
C THR A 88 -8.83 -12.97 -4.45
N ILE A 89 -7.70 -13.05 -5.17
CA ILE A 89 -7.63 -13.69 -6.50
C ILE A 89 -7.08 -15.12 -6.46
N ALA A 90 -6.41 -15.50 -5.37
CA ALA A 90 -5.86 -16.83 -5.16
C ALA A 90 -6.41 -17.47 -3.88
N THR A 91 -6.50 -18.79 -3.89
CA THR A 91 -6.89 -19.59 -2.72
C THR A 91 -5.74 -19.69 -1.72
N LYS A 92 -6.07 -20.03 -0.47
CA LYS A 92 -5.05 -20.26 0.57
C LYS A 92 -4.10 -21.39 0.21
N GLU A 93 -4.62 -22.41 -0.47
CA GLU A 93 -3.89 -23.58 -0.94
C GLU A 93 -2.87 -23.20 -2.02
N GLU A 94 -3.24 -22.31 -2.95
CA GLU A 94 -2.34 -21.78 -3.98
C GLU A 94 -1.26 -20.86 -3.39
N LEU A 95 -1.58 -20.10 -2.34
CA LEU A 95 -0.63 -19.21 -1.67
C LEU A 95 0.28 -19.94 -0.67
N ALA A 96 -0.12 -21.10 -0.16
CA ALA A 96 0.59 -21.84 0.87
C ALA A 96 2.08 -22.09 0.55
N PRO A 97 2.49 -22.50 -0.68
CA PRO A 97 3.89 -22.72 -1.03
C PRO A 97 4.79 -21.47 -0.94
N PHE A 98 4.20 -20.28 -0.98
CA PHE A 98 4.91 -19.00 -0.99
C PHE A 98 4.86 -18.28 0.36
N SER A 99 3.86 -18.56 1.19
CA SER A 99 3.56 -17.83 2.44
C SER A 99 4.73 -17.75 3.44
N SER A 100 5.60 -18.77 3.48
CA SER A 100 6.79 -18.81 4.35
C SER A 100 7.91 -17.85 3.91
N PHE A 101 7.84 -17.27 2.72
CA PHE A 101 8.89 -16.42 2.16
C PHE A 101 8.30 -15.10 1.65
N SER A 102 8.55 -14.02 2.38
CA SER A 102 8.06 -12.68 2.02
C SER A 102 8.47 -12.25 0.61
N SER A 103 9.68 -12.62 0.17
CA SER A 103 10.16 -12.34 -1.19
C SER A 103 9.38 -13.09 -2.27
N ARG A 104 8.91 -14.32 -2.00
CA ARG A 104 8.10 -15.08 -2.96
C ARG A 104 6.67 -14.56 -3.02
N MET A 105 6.11 -14.17 -1.87
CA MET A 105 4.81 -13.49 -1.83
C MET A 105 4.85 -12.17 -2.61
N ALA A 106 5.91 -11.38 -2.47
CA ALA A 106 6.10 -10.15 -3.23
C ALA A 106 6.31 -10.40 -4.74
N ALA A 107 6.87 -11.54 -5.13
CA ALA A 107 7.00 -11.90 -6.55
C ALA A 107 5.64 -12.14 -7.21
N LEU A 108 4.64 -12.67 -6.49
CA LEU A 108 3.27 -12.80 -7.01
C LEU A 108 2.66 -11.42 -7.29
N ASP A 109 2.81 -10.49 -6.35
CA ASP A 109 2.36 -9.11 -6.54
C ASP A 109 3.05 -8.46 -7.75
N PHE A 110 4.35 -8.69 -7.92
CA PHE A 110 5.11 -8.18 -9.06
C PHE A 110 4.58 -8.69 -10.40
N ILE A 111 4.31 -10.00 -10.53
CA ILE A 111 3.80 -10.61 -11.77
C ILE A 111 2.45 -9.98 -12.16
N VAL A 112 1.54 -9.80 -11.20
CA VAL A 112 0.24 -9.18 -11.50
C VAL A 112 0.40 -7.73 -11.93
N CYS A 113 1.28 -6.97 -11.27
CA CYS A 113 1.56 -5.59 -11.66
C CYS A 113 2.24 -5.47 -13.03
N ASP A 114 3.13 -6.39 -13.39
CA ASP A 114 3.81 -6.38 -14.70
C ASP A 114 2.85 -6.69 -15.87
N GLU A 115 1.87 -7.55 -15.62
CA GLU A 115 0.84 -7.94 -16.60
C GLU A 115 -0.41 -7.03 -16.55
N SER A 116 -0.40 -5.96 -15.74
CA SER A 116 -1.49 -4.98 -15.66
C SER A 116 -1.42 -3.99 -16.84
N ASP A 117 -2.58 -3.42 -17.22
CA ASP A 117 -2.66 -2.49 -18.35
C ASP A 117 -1.85 -1.19 -18.13
N VAL A 118 -1.68 -0.74 -16.88
CA VAL A 118 -0.99 0.50 -16.45
C VAL A 118 -0.32 0.32 -15.10
#